data_AF-A0A965QHU0-F1
#
_entry.id   AF-A0A965QHU0-F1
#
_cell.length_a   1.000
_cell.length_b   1.000
_cell.length_c   1.000
_cell.angle_alpha   90.00
_cell.angle_beta   90.00
_cell.angle_gamma   90.00
#
_symmetry.space_group_name_H-M   'P 1'
#
loop_
_entity.id
_entity.type
_entity.pdbx_description
1 polymer ?
#
loop_
_entity_poly.entity_id
_entity_poly.type
_entity_poly.pdbx_seq_one_letter_code
_entity_poly.pdbx_strand_id
1 'polypeptide(L)'
;MNRTSPVFKSKQKSGITLVLSLATFSLAAVLPIVGLSGCGSGNVFSGVVKRSDSDKAQAALESGDFDSAIDSLNSYLKDHPDDASARSMLANAYLKKSGVDLLKIGTSISSGTQGQSNWSTISGALPAGTSENVANVEAAVAALSSIPASQRTDEQNYQLAVAQTTLAVTVAKKVAGDGTGQLTTEKIDQMSDTDALTIYNALKGSKDATGAMTTPDSSLSKVGSITDGIDSQSGTTDADRLRNYLKTQS
;
A
#
# COMPACT_ATOMS: atom_id res chain seq x y z
N MET A 1 28.67 52.42 10.05
CA MET A 1 28.33 51.07 10.57
C MET A 1 29.12 50.04 9.78
N ASN A 2 29.62 49.00 10.44
CA ASN A 2 30.59 48.06 9.87
C ASN A 2 30.02 47.20 8.74
N ARG A 3 30.83 46.95 7.70
CA ARG A 3 30.65 45.86 6.74
C ARG A 3 31.64 44.75 7.06
N THR A 4 31.13 43.56 7.36
CA THR A 4 31.92 42.33 7.53
C THR A 4 31.22 41.15 6.85
N SER A 5 31.80 40.68 5.75
CA SER A 5 31.62 39.34 5.15
C SER A 5 32.21 38.26 6.11
N PRO A 6 32.24 36.93 5.84
CA PRO A 6 32.16 36.16 4.57
C PRO A 6 30.90 35.22 4.56
N VAL A 7 30.74 34.07 3.89
CA VAL A 7 31.60 33.09 3.17
C VAL A 7 30.83 32.45 2.00
N PHE A 8 31.51 32.18 0.88
CA PHE A 8 31.08 31.21 -0.16
C PHE A 8 31.92 29.93 -0.02
N LYS A 9 31.30 28.74 -0.06
CA LYS A 9 32.01 27.45 -0.16
C LYS A 9 31.46 26.61 -1.31
N SER A 10 32.22 26.54 -2.40
CA SER A 10 32.02 25.57 -3.48
C SER A 10 32.70 24.24 -3.14
N LYS A 11 32.04 23.12 -3.41
CA LYS A 11 32.70 21.81 -3.59
C LYS A 11 32.14 21.14 -4.85
N GLN A 12 33.03 20.90 -5.81
CA GLN A 12 32.78 20.17 -7.05
C GLN A 12 33.97 19.21 -7.26
N LYS A 13 33.76 18.19 -8.12
CA LYS A 13 34.62 17.02 -8.43
C LYS A 13 34.24 15.83 -7.55
N SER A 14 33.49 14.82 -8.02
CA SER A 14 33.50 14.09 -9.31
C SER A 14 34.78 13.29 -9.50
N GLY A 15 34.64 11.97 -9.42
CA GLY A 15 35.68 10.97 -9.65
C GLY A 15 35.01 9.68 -10.14
N ILE A 16 35.01 9.48 -11.45
CA ILE A 16 34.58 8.24 -12.11
C ILE A 16 35.83 7.40 -12.31
N THR A 17 35.84 6.17 -11.82
CA THR A 17 36.87 5.17 -12.16
C THR A 17 36.20 3.93 -12.70
N LEU A 18 36.19 3.82 -14.03
CA LEU A 18 35.83 2.61 -14.76
C LEU A 18 37.04 1.66 -14.76
N VAL A 19 36.88 0.41 -14.33
CA VAL A 19 37.89 -0.64 -14.58
C VAL A 19 37.23 -1.81 -15.27
N LEU A 20 37.65 -2.00 -16.52
CA LEU A 20 37.27 -3.08 -17.43
C LEU A 20 38.16 -4.29 -17.16
N SER A 21 37.60 -5.52 -17.14
CA SER A 21 38.40 -6.74 -17.26
C SER A 21 37.63 -7.85 -17.98
N LEU A 22 38.21 -8.36 -19.07
CA LEU A 22 37.74 -9.49 -19.86
C LEU A 22 38.62 -10.72 -19.59
N ALA A 23 38.01 -11.91 -19.44
CA ALA A 23 38.61 -13.23 -19.72
C ALA A 23 37.51 -14.31 -19.57
N THR A 24 36.81 -14.76 -20.63
CA THR A 24 37.15 -15.83 -21.60
C THR A 24 36.90 -17.27 -21.15
N PHE A 25 35.96 -17.91 -21.87
CA PHE A 25 35.95 -19.31 -22.35
C PHE A 25 36.31 -20.47 -21.40
N SER A 26 35.37 -21.41 -21.27
CA SER A 26 35.58 -22.77 -21.82
C SER A 26 34.25 -23.51 -22.05
N LEU A 27 34.19 -24.19 -23.21
CA LEU A 27 33.07 -25.03 -23.65
C LEU A 27 33.45 -26.50 -23.42
N ALA A 28 32.62 -27.26 -22.72
CA ALA A 28 32.75 -28.72 -22.64
C ALA A 28 31.37 -29.38 -22.57
N ALA A 29 30.95 -30.01 -23.67
CA ALA A 29 29.74 -30.80 -23.73
C ALA A 29 30.09 -32.29 -23.60
N VAL A 30 29.50 -33.00 -22.63
CA VAL A 30 29.54 -34.46 -22.55
C VAL A 30 28.15 -34.99 -22.18
N LEU A 31 27.61 -35.82 -23.07
CA LEU A 31 26.44 -36.69 -22.96
C LEU A 31 26.88 -38.05 -23.57
N PRO A 32 26.15 -39.16 -23.42
CA PRO A 32 25.00 -39.45 -22.53
C PRO A 32 25.19 -40.76 -21.72
N ILE A 33 24.18 -41.25 -20.99
CA ILE A 33 23.49 -42.54 -21.28
C ILE A 33 22.43 -42.88 -20.21
N VAL A 34 21.31 -43.34 -20.75
CA VAL A 34 20.05 -43.85 -20.17
C VAL A 34 20.20 -44.84 -19.01
N GLY A 35 19.35 -44.67 -17.98
CA GLY A 35 19.01 -45.70 -16.99
C GLY A 35 17.50 -45.79 -16.77
N LEU A 36 16.79 -46.55 -17.62
CA LEU A 36 15.35 -46.79 -17.51
C LEU A 36 15.10 -48.19 -16.90
N SER A 37 14.73 -48.25 -15.62
CA SER A 37 14.17 -49.45 -14.97
C SER A 37 13.46 -49.06 -13.68
N GLY A 38 12.13 -49.03 -13.72
CA GLY A 38 11.33 -48.57 -12.58
C GLY A 38 9.84 -48.44 -12.87
N CYS A 39 9.19 -49.51 -13.32
CA CYS A 39 7.72 -49.60 -13.32
C CYS A 39 7.19 -49.73 -11.88
N GLY A 40 7.30 -48.65 -11.10
CA GLY A 40 6.58 -48.50 -9.85
C GLY A 40 5.10 -48.20 -10.14
N SER A 41 4.20 -48.97 -9.54
CA SER A 41 2.74 -48.79 -9.68
C SER A 41 2.26 -47.53 -8.96
N GLY A 42 2.47 -46.37 -9.58
CA GLY A 42 1.91 -45.08 -9.17
C GLY A 42 1.73 -44.21 -10.41
N ASN A 43 0.59 -43.53 -10.52
CA ASN A 43 0.36 -42.62 -11.63
C ASN A 43 1.41 -41.51 -11.59
N VAL A 44 2.12 -41.28 -12.70
CA VAL A 44 3.14 -40.20 -12.78
C VAL A 44 2.53 -38.81 -12.53
N PHE A 45 1.20 -38.72 -12.58
CA PHE A 45 0.39 -37.53 -12.30
C PHE A 45 -0.50 -37.66 -11.03
N SER A 46 -0.38 -38.70 -10.18
CA SER A 46 -1.01 -38.66 -8.84
C SER A 46 -0.28 -37.74 -7.87
N GLY A 47 0.90 -37.24 -8.25
CA GLY A 47 1.57 -36.10 -7.64
C GLY A 47 1.27 -34.77 -8.34
N VAL A 48 0.10 -34.59 -8.97
CA VAL A 48 -0.34 -33.30 -9.53
C VAL A 48 -0.57 -32.30 -8.39
N VAL A 49 0.56 -31.69 -8.03
CA VAL A 49 0.76 -30.41 -7.36
C VAL A 49 -0.29 -30.09 -6.29
N LYS A 50 -0.01 -30.54 -5.06
CA LYS A 50 -0.28 -29.66 -3.91
C LYS A 50 0.59 -28.41 -4.08
N ARG A 51 0.11 -27.47 -4.91
CA ARG A 51 0.57 -26.08 -4.88
C ARG A 51 0.48 -25.65 -3.42
N SER A 52 1.52 -25.01 -2.90
CA SER A 52 1.43 -24.44 -1.55
C SER A 52 0.22 -23.51 -1.52
N ASP A 53 -0.40 -23.31 -0.37
CA ASP A 53 -1.59 -22.44 -0.31
C ASP A 53 -1.22 -20.99 -0.66
N SER A 54 0.06 -20.62 -0.53
CA SER A 54 0.66 -19.40 -1.11
C SER A 54 0.66 -19.41 -2.66
N ASP A 55 1.13 -20.47 -3.32
CA ASP A 55 1.07 -20.59 -4.80
C ASP A 55 -0.37 -20.55 -5.34
N LYS A 56 -1.33 -21.13 -4.60
CA LYS A 56 -2.76 -21.07 -4.95
C LYS A 56 -3.29 -19.65 -4.79
N ALA A 57 -2.98 -18.99 -3.69
CA ALA A 57 -3.39 -17.63 -3.42
C ALA A 57 -2.81 -16.64 -4.45
N GLN A 58 -1.55 -16.82 -4.86
CA GLN A 58 -0.96 -16.04 -5.94
C GLN A 58 -1.71 -16.27 -7.27
N ALA A 59 -1.96 -17.51 -7.67
CA ALA A 59 -2.72 -17.80 -8.89
C ALA A 59 -4.15 -17.23 -8.84
N ALA A 60 -4.80 -17.26 -7.67
CA ALA A 60 -6.11 -16.68 -7.44
C ALA A 60 -6.08 -15.13 -7.58
N LEU A 61 -5.11 -14.46 -6.94
CA LEU A 61 -4.83 -13.03 -7.08
C LEU A 61 -4.59 -12.59 -8.54
N GLU A 62 -3.84 -13.39 -9.30
CA GLU A 62 -3.55 -13.15 -10.72
C GLU A 62 -4.79 -13.35 -11.61
N SER A 63 -5.67 -14.30 -11.26
CA SER A 63 -6.91 -14.58 -11.98
C SER A 63 -8.07 -13.61 -11.68
N GLY A 64 -7.95 -12.79 -10.63
CA GLY A 64 -9.03 -11.91 -10.15
C GLY A 64 -10.00 -12.58 -9.18
N ASP A 65 -9.81 -13.86 -8.85
CA ASP A 65 -10.59 -14.59 -7.84
C ASP A 65 -10.07 -14.24 -6.42
N PHE A 66 -10.44 -13.04 -5.96
CA PHE A 66 -9.99 -12.54 -4.66
C PHE A 66 -10.62 -13.30 -3.49
N ASP A 67 -11.80 -13.88 -3.66
CA ASP A 67 -12.46 -14.68 -2.63
C ASP A 67 -11.70 -15.99 -2.37
N SER A 68 -11.37 -16.75 -3.43
CA SER A 68 -10.53 -17.96 -3.29
C SER A 68 -9.12 -17.64 -2.76
N ALA A 69 -8.58 -16.46 -3.10
CA ALA A 69 -7.30 -16.00 -2.54
C ALA A 69 -7.39 -15.75 -1.04
N ILE A 70 -8.41 -15.01 -0.59
CA ILE A 70 -8.67 -14.68 0.82
C ILE A 70 -8.88 -15.97 1.62
N ASP A 71 -9.70 -16.90 1.15
CA ASP A 71 -9.97 -18.17 1.84
C ASP A 71 -8.71 -19.04 1.96
N SER A 72 -7.92 -19.14 0.89
CA SER A 72 -6.66 -19.90 0.89
C SER A 72 -5.65 -19.33 1.89
N LEU A 73 -5.49 -18.00 1.91
CA LEU A 73 -4.56 -17.30 2.81
C LEU A 73 -5.04 -17.33 4.27
N ASN A 74 -6.33 -17.15 4.52
CA ASN A 74 -6.94 -17.31 5.85
C ASN A 74 -6.81 -18.75 6.36
N SER A 75 -6.78 -19.76 5.49
CA SER A 75 -6.49 -21.14 5.88
C SER A 75 -5.01 -21.31 6.24
N TYR A 76 -4.11 -20.88 5.36
CA TYR A 76 -2.66 -20.99 5.56
C TYR A 76 -2.16 -20.27 6.82
N LEU A 77 -2.65 -19.05 7.08
CA LEU A 77 -2.27 -18.23 8.23
C LEU A 77 -2.74 -18.78 9.59
N LYS A 78 -3.57 -19.83 9.64
CA LYS A 78 -3.88 -20.55 10.89
C LYS A 78 -2.70 -21.40 11.36
N ASP A 79 -2.03 -22.04 10.41
CA ASP A 79 -0.85 -22.89 10.67
C ASP A 79 0.46 -22.09 10.62
N HIS A 80 0.45 -20.95 9.91
CA HIS A 80 1.61 -20.06 9.72
C HIS A 80 1.31 -18.61 10.16
N PRO A 81 0.94 -18.35 11.42
CA PRO A 81 0.50 -17.02 11.86
C PRO A 81 1.59 -15.95 11.76
N ASP A 82 2.86 -16.29 11.80
CA ASP A 82 3.95 -15.32 11.75
C ASP A 82 4.47 -15.07 10.31
N ASP A 83 3.84 -15.65 9.29
CA ASP A 83 4.22 -15.43 7.89
C ASP A 83 3.79 -14.05 7.40
N ALA A 84 4.72 -13.10 7.52
CA ALA A 84 4.55 -11.72 7.07
C ALA A 84 4.29 -11.61 5.56
N SER A 85 4.77 -12.55 4.74
CA SER A 85 4.53 -12.55 3.29
C SER A 85 3.08 -12.91 2.99
N ALA A 86 2.56 -13.97 3.60
CA ALA A 86 1.15 -14.36 3.48
C ALA A 86 0.20 -13.29 4.03
N ARG A 87 0.56 -12.59 5.12
CA ARG A 87 -0.19 -11.42 5.63
C ARG A 87 -0.26 -10.27 4.63
N SER A 88 0.84 -9.97 3.93
CA SER A 88 0.87 -9.01 2.82
C SER A 88 0.02 -9.44 1.63
N MET A 89 0.10 -10.71 1.22
CA MET A 89 -0.74 -11.26 0.16
C MET A 89 -2.23 -11.16 0.51
N LEU A 90 -2.60 -11.40 1.77
CA LEU A 90 -3.98 -11.32 2.25
C LEU A 90 -4.49 -9.88 2.19
N ALA A 91 -3.67 -8.92 2.62
CA ALA A 91 -4.01 -7.50 2.50
C ALA A 91 -4.17 -7.07 1.04
N ASN A 92 -3.30 -7.53 0.14
CA ASN A 92 -3.42 -7.25 -1.29
C ASN A 92 -4.71 -7.84 -1.89
N ALA A 93 -5.10 -9.06 -1.48
CA ALA A 93 -6.36 -9.68 -1.89
C ALA A 93 -7.58 -8.84 -1.47
N TYR A 94 -7.62 -8.39 -0.20
CA TYR A 94 -8.69 -7.52 0.29
C TYR A 94 -8.71 -6.14 -0.40
N LEU A 95 -7.55 -5.51 -0.65
CA LEU A 95 -7.47 -4.24 -1.38
C LEU A 95 -7.98 -4.40 -2.83
N LYS A 96 -7.54 -5.44 -3.53
CA LYS A 96 -8.02 -5.74 -4.89
C LYS A 96 -9.52 -6.04 -4.91
N LYS A 97 -10.03 -6.77 -3.92
CA LYS A 97 -11.47 -7.04 -3.75
C LYS A 97 -12.30 -5.76 -3.56
N SER A 98 -11.80 -4.78 -2.81
CA SER A 98 -12.47 -3.48 -2.69
C SER A 98 -12.35 -2.59 -3.94
N GLY A 99 -11.67 -3.04 -4.99
CA GLY A 99 -11.47 -2.30 -6.24
C GLY A 99 -10.25 -1.38 -6.23
N VAL A 100 -9.30 -1.57 -5.31
CA VAL A 100 -8.04 -0.81 -5.29
C VAL A 100 -7.13 -1.25 -6.43
N ASP A 101 -6.68 -0.26 -7.19
CA ASP A 101 -5.71 -0.42 -8.26
C ASP A 101 -4.47 0.42 -7.91
N LEU A 102 -3.42 -0.25 -7.45
CA LEU A 102 -2.17 0.39 -7.00
C LEU A 102 -1.50 1.22 -8.12
N LEU A 103 -1.67 0.80 -9.39
CA LEU A 103 -1.14 1.54 -10.53
C LEU A 103 -1.95 2.83 -10.77
N LYS A 104 -3.27 2.79 -10.65
CA LYS A 104 -4.11 4.01 -10.67
C LYS A 104 -3.75 4.95 -9.52
N ILE A 105 -3.58 4.46 -8.31
CA ILE A 105 -3.15 5.29 -7.17
C ILE A 105 -1.81 5.97 -7.46
N GLY A 106 -0.79 5.21 -7.88
CA GLY A 106 0.52 5.76 -8.22
C GLY A 106 0.45 6.83 -9.33
N THR A 107 -0.33 6.59 -10.39
CA THR A 107 -0.50 7.55 -11.49
C THR A 107 -1.32 8.78 -11.10
N SER A 108 -2.43 8.65 -10.37
CA SER A 108 -3.22 9.79 -9.90
C SER A 108 -2.46 10.66 -8.91
N ILE A 109 -1.73 10.05 -7.97
CA ILE A 109 -0.92 10.80 -7.02
C ILE A 109 0.27 11.47 -7.72
N SER A 110 0.95 10.81 -8.66
CA SER A 110 2.08 11.42 -9.39
C SER A 110 1.66 12.52 -10.38
N SER A 111 0.49 12.40 -11.03
CA SER A 111 -0.02 13.37 -12.00
C SER A 111 -0.59 14.66 -11.38
N GLY A 112 -0.91 14.67 -10.08
CA GLY A 112 -1.32 15.89 -9.38
C GLY A 112 -0.22 16.96 -9.39
N THR A 113 -0.58 18.17 -9.86
CA THR A 113 0.30 19.34 -10.02
C THR A 113 1.21 19.58 -8.81
N GLN A 114 2.47 19.96 -9.04
CA GLN A 114 3.43 20.15 -7.94
C GLN A 114 2.95 21.20 -6.93
N GLY A 115 2.89 20.80 -5.66
CA GLY A 115 2.65 21.70 -4.52
C GLY A 115 1.52 21.25 -3.59
N GLN A 116 0.43 20.68 -4.11
CA GLN A 116 -0.69 20.20 -3.30
C GLN A 116 -1.30 18.94 -3.91
N SER A 117 -1.54 17.91 -3.10
CA SER A 117 -2.57 16.93 -3.42
C SER A 117 -3.81 17.31 -2.64
N ASN A 118 -4.81 17.77 -3.38
CA ASN A 118 -6.14 17.94 -2.83
C ASN A 118 -6.78 16.56 -2.64
N TRP A 119 -7.70 16.50 -1.67
CA TRP A 119 -8.46 15.30 -1.34
C TRP A 119 -9.18 14.71 -2.57
N SER A 120 -9.64 15.56 -3.49
CA SER A 120 -10.34 15.14 -4.72
C SER A 120 -9.46 14.30 -5.68
N THR A 121 -8.16 14.59 -5.80
CA THR A 121 -7.26 13.78 -6.64
C THR A 121 -7.09 12.36 -6.10
N ILE A 122 -6.85 12.22 -4.79
CA ILE A 122 -6.65 10.92 -4.15
C ILE A 122 -7.99 10.17 -4.06
N SER A 123 -9.09 10.85 -3.73
CA SER A 123 -10.41 10.21 -3.66
C SER A 123 -10.94 9.76 -5.02
N GLY A 124 -10.62 10.46 -6.12
CA GLY A 124 -10.98 10.03 -7.48
C GLY A 124 -10.29 8.74 -7.93
N ALA A 125 -9.11 8.42 -7.39
CA ALA A 125 -8.33 7.21 -7.71
C ALA A 125 -8.79 5.95 -6.93
N LEU A 126 -9.52 6.16 -5.85
CA LEU A 126 -9.86 5.14 -4.85
C LEU A 126 -11.30 4.66 -4.97
N PRO A 127 -11.63 3.45 -4.51
CA PRO A 127 -12.94 2.85 -4.70
C PRO A 127 -14.10 3.63 -4.01
N ALA A 128 -15.32 3.20 -4.30
CA ALA A 128 -16.53 3.74 -3.67
C ALA A 128 -16.58 3.40 -2.18
N GLY A 129 -17.18 4.29 -1.37
CA GLY A 129 -17.37 4.11 0.06
C GLY A 129 -18.54 3.17 0.40
N THR A 130 -18.58 1.97 -0.17
CA THR A 130 -19.56 0.95 0.23
C THR A 130 -19.14 0.31 1.55
N SER A 131 -20.11 -0.23 2.32
CA SER A 131 -19.79 -0.96 3.56
C SER A 131 -18.88 -2.16 3.32
N GLU A 132 -19.03 -2.85 2.18
CA GLU A 132 -18.15 -3.94 1.76
C GLU A 132 -16.72 -3.46 1.49
N ASN A 133 -16.55 -2.36 0.75
CA ASN A 133 -15.22 -1.82 0.46
C ASN A 133 -14.51 -1.35 1.72
N VAL A 134 -15.23 -0.70 2.65
CA VAL A 134 -14.67 -0.33 3.96
C VAL A 134 -14.24 -1.58 4.73
N ALA A 135 -15.10 -2.60 4.88
CA ALA A 135 -14.77 -3.82 5.63
C ALA A 135 -13.58 -4.59 5.03
N ASN A 136 -13.50 -4.69 3.69
CA ASN A 136 -12.34 -5.27 3.01
C ASN A 136 -11.06 -4.47 3.33
N VAL A 137 -11.09 -3.14 3.25
CA VAL A 137 -9.90 -2.31 3.50
C VAL A 137 -9.50 -2.32 4.98
N GLU A 138 -10.45 -2.38 5.92
CA GLU A 138 -10.19 -2.62 7.35
C GLU A 138 -9.46 -3.95 7.56
N ALA A 139 -9.90 -5.03 6.88
CA ALA A 139 -9.24 -6.33 6.94
C ALA A 139 -7.81 -6.29 6.34
N ALA A 140 -7.57 -5.49 5.30
CA ALA A 140 -6.23 -5.26 4.76
C ALA A 140 -5.31 -4.52 5.74
N VAL A 141 -5.82 -3.45 6.37
CA VAL A 141 -5.09 -2.70 7.41
C VAL A 141 -4.79 -3.61 8.60
N ALA A 142 -5.72 -4.45 9.04
CA ALA A 142 -5.52 -5.40 10.13
C ALA A 142 -4.46 -6.46 9.79
N ALA A 143 -4.51 -7.04 8.58
CA ALA A 143 -3.53 -8.02 8.13
C ALA A 143 -2.10 -7.45 8.10
N LEU A 144 -1.90 -6.22 7.59
CA LEU A 144 -0.58 -5.57 7.59
C LEU A 144 -0.14 -5.07 8.97
N SER A 145 -1.06 -4.54 9.78
CA SER A 145 -0.75 -4.02 11.12
C SER A 145 -0.40 -5.14 12.12
N SER A 146 -0.84 -6.36 11.86
CA SER A 146 -0.45 -7.54 12.63
C SER A 146 1.00 -8.00 12.39
N ILE A 147 1.67 -7.49 11.35
CA ILE A 147 3.11 -7.65 11.17
C ILE A 147 3.81 -6.63 12.09
N PRO A 148 4.67 -7.07 13.03
CA PRO A 148 5.37 -6.17 13.95
C PRO A 148 6.10 -5.05 13.21
N ALA A 149 6.00 -3.81 13.69
CA ALA A 149 6.55 -2.64 12.99
C ALA A 149 8.06 -2.74 12.72
N SER A 150 8.82 -3.41 13.61
CA SER A 150 10.24 -3.68 13.46
C SER A 150 10.60 -4.80 12.48
N GLN A 151 9.61 -5.56 11.99
CA GLN A 151 9.76 -6.66 11.03
C GLN A 151 9.19 -6.30 9.65
N ARG A 152 8.43 -5.21 9.52
CA ARG A 152 7.89 -4.75 8.24
C ARG A 152 8.99 -4.26 7.30
N THR A 153 8.99 -4.76 6.08
CA THR A 153 9.83 -4.24 4.98
C THR A 153 9.28 -2.90 4.46
N ASP A 154 10.08 -2.17 3.67
CA ASP A 154 9.63 -0.95 3.00
C ASP A 154 8.38 -1.18 2.12
N GLU A 155 8.30 -2.32 1.44
CA GLU A 155 7.12 -2.73 0.66
C GLU A 155 5.88 -2.94 1.55
N GLN A 156 6.05 -3.52 2.74
CA GLN A 156 4.95 -3.73 3.68
C GLN A 156 4.49 -2.43 4.34
N ASN A 157 5.41 -1.51 4.58
CA ASN A 157 5.10 -0.15 5.02
C ASN A 157 4.39 0.65 3.92
N TYR A 158 4.81 0.51 2.65
CA TYR A 158 4.11 1.08 1.50
C TYR A 158 2.67 0.54 1.36
N GLN A 159 2.50 -0.79 1.41
CA GLN A 159 1.18 -1.44 1.37
C GLN A 159 0.28 -0.96 2.52
N LEU A 160 0.83 -0.82 3.73
CA LEU A 160 0.08 -0.35 4.89
C LEU A 160 -0.36 1.11 4.72
N ALA A 161 0.53 1.98 4.23
CA ALA A 161 0.21 3.37 3.91
C ALA A 161 -0.90 3.48 2.86
N VAL A 162 -0.83 2.69 1.78
CA VAL A 162 -1.88 2.65 0.77
C VAL A 162 -3.21 2.13 1.35
N ALA A 163 -3.18 1.06 2.15
CA ALA A 163 -4.38 0.52 2.79
C ALA A 163 -5.04 1.53 3.73
N GLN A 164 -4.25 2.24 4.53
CA GLN A 164 -4.75 3.27 5.45
C GLN A 164 -5.25 4.52 4.72
N THR A 165 -4.58 4.96 3.65
CA THR A 165 -5.10 6.03 2.77
C THR A 165 -6.43 5.64 2.14
N THR A 166 -6.54 4.38 1.69
CA THR A 166 -7.79 3.82 1.15
C THR A 166 -8.88 3.79 2.22
N LEU A 167 -8.57 3.43 3.46
CA LEU A 167 -9.53 3.38 4.56
C LEU A 167 -10.10 4.77 4.85
N ALA A 168 -9.23 5.77 4.99
CA ALA A 168 -9.63 7.16 5.21
C ALA A 168 -10.62 7.66 4.14
N VAL A 169 -10.32 7.41 2.87
CA VAL A 169 -11.16 7.84 1.75
C VAL A 169 -12.46 7.05 1.63
N THR A 170 -12.43 5.72 1.81
CA THR A 170 -13.64 4.90 1.70
C THR A 170 -14.61 5.18 2.85
N VAL A 171 -14.12 5.37 4.08
CA VAL A 171 -14.95 5.80 5.22
C VAL A 171 -15.52 7.20 4.97
N ALA A 172 -14.70 8.18 4.57
CA ALA A 172 -15.17 9.53 4.26
C ALA A 172 -16.23 9.55 3.14
N LYS A 173 -16.03 8.79 2.04
CA LYS A 173 -17.05 8.62 1.00
C LYS A 173 -18.32 7.97 1.53
N LYS A 174 -18.22 7.00 2.44
CA LYS A 174 -19.36 6.30 3.04
C LYS A 174 -20.23 7.23 3.90
N VAL A 175 -19.61 8.08 4.71
CA VAL A 175 -20.32 8.88 5.72
C VAL A 175 -20.61 10.32 5.27
N ALA A 176 -19.72 10.92 4.48
CA ALA A 176 -19.83 12.31 4.01
C ALA A 176 -20.14 12.46 2.51
N GLY A 177 -20.18 11.35 1.76
CA GLY A 177 -20.40 11.35 0.31
C GLY A 177 -21.88 11.46 -0.10
N ASP A 178 -22.16 12.15 -1.20
CA ASP A 178 -23.47 12.31 -1.83
C ASP A 178 -24.09 11.00 -2.38
N GLY A 179 -23.26 9.97 -2.61
CA GLY A 179 -23.61 8.71 -3.27
C GLY A 179 -22.97 8.53 -4.65
N THR A 180 -22.51 9.63 -5.28
CA THR A 180 -21.59 9.59 -6.44
C THR A 180 -20.12 9.51 -6.00
N GLY A 181 -19.84 9.86 -4.74
CA GLY A 181 -18.53 9.82 -4.11
C GLY A 181 -17.92 11.21 -3.88
N GLN A 182 -18.65 12.27 -4.21
CA GLN A 182 -18.28 13.65 -3.86
C GLN A 182 -18.71 13.95 -2.42
N LEU A 183 -17.88 14.69 -1.68
CA LEU A 183 -18.22 15.08 -0.32
C LEU A 183 -19.26 16.22 -0.32
N THR A 184 -20.06 16.31 0.74
CA THR A 184 -21.04 17.38 0.92
C THR A 184 -20.89 18.01 2.31
N THR A 185 -20.93 19.34 2.40
CA THR A 185 -20.84 20.07 3.68
C THR A 185 -21.87 19.56 4.69
N GLU A 186 -23.12 19.32 4.24
CA GLU A 186 -24.21 18.79 5.06
C GLU A 186 -23.85 17.46 5.73
N LYS A 187 -23.34 16.47 4.97
CA LYS A 187 -22.96 15.18 5.57
C LYS A 187 -21.64 15.24 6.33
N ILE A 188 -20.74 16.18 6.03
CA ILE A 188 -19.56 16.44 6.86
C ILE A 188 -19.98 16.98 8.24
N ASP A 189 -20.99 17.85 8.30
CA ASP A 189 -21.57 18.35 9.55
C ASP A 189 -22.30 17.25 10.34
N GLN A 190 -22.86 16.25 9.66
CA GLN A 190 -23.50 15.08 10.28
C GLN A 190 -22.52 13.93 10.63
N MET A 191 -21.26 14.01 10.21
CA MET A 191 -20.24 12.98 10.47
C MET A 191 -20.01 12.82 11.98
N SER A 192 -20.02 11.58 12.50
CA SER A 192 -19.77 11.33 13.92
C SER A 192 -18.30 11.58 14.30
N ASP A 193 -18.01 11.85 15.58
CA ASP A 193 -16.62 11.96 16.06
C ASP A 193 -15.85 10.65 15.85
N THR A 194 -16.53 9.51 15.96
CA THR A 194 -15.95 8.19 15.70
C THR A 194 -15.53 8.03 14.24
N ASP A 195 -16.38 8.37 13.28
CA ASP A 195 -16.04 8.31 11.85
C ASP A 195 -14.91 9.28 11.51
N ALA A 196 -14.97 10.50 12.06
CA ALA A 196 -13.93 11.51 11.87
C ALA A 196 -12.57 11.04 12.41
N LEU A 197 -12.54 10.48 13.63
CA LEU A 197 -11.31 9.93 14.20
C LEU A 197 -10.81 8.70 13.43
N THR A 198 -11.68 7.85 12.88
CA THR A 198 -11.28 6.74 12.00
C THR A 198 -10.56 7.24 10.76
N ILE A 199 -11.11 8.25 10.07
CA ILE A 199 -10.51 8.86 8.88
C ILE A 199 -9.15 9.50 9.22
N TYR A 200 -9.11 10.30 10.29
CA TYR A 200 -7.89 11.00 10.70
C TYR A 200 -6.77 10.04 11.16
N ASN A 201 -7.10 9.05 12.00
CA ASN A 201 -6.13 8.06 12.46
C ASN A 201 -5.61 7.18 11.31
N ALA A 202 -6.42 6.90 10.30
CA ALA A 202 -5.97 6.21 9.09
C ALA A 202 -4.97 7.08 8.28
N LEU A 203 -5.26 8.38 8.05
CA LEU A 203 -4.31 9.29 7.38
C LEU A 203 -3.00 9.43 8.16
N LYS A 204 -3.08 9.56 9.49
CA LYS A 204 -1.91 9.61 10.38
C LYS A 204 -1.11 8.31 10.32
N GLY A 205 -1.78 7.15 10.41
CA GLY A 205 -1.15 5.85 10.25
C GLY A 205 -0.41 5.73 8.92
N SER A 206 -0.99 6.23 7.82
CA SER A 206 -0.34 6.24 6.51
C SER A 206 0.93 7.10 6.49
N LYS A 207 0.90 8.25 7.15
CA LYS A 207 2.06 9.14 7.31
C LYS A 207 3.16 8.43 8.13
N ASP A 208 2.80 7.78 9.23
CA ASP A 208 3.71 7.03 10.10
C ASP A 208 4.33 5.82 9.38
N ALA A 209 3.54 5.06 8.61
CA ALA A 209 4.02 3.94 7.80
C ALA A 209 4.97 4.41 6.69
N THR A 210 4.65 5.51 6.01
CA THR A 210 5.54 6.12 5.00
C THR A 210 6.86 6.60 5.63
N GLY A 211 6.79 7.19 6.83
CA GLY A 211 7.95 7.65 7.59
C GLY A 211 8.85 6.52 8.12
N ALA A 212 8.36 5.28 8.16
CA ALA A 212 9.13 4.09 8.53
C ALA A 212 9.89 3.46 7.35
N MET A 213 9.70 3.93 6.12
CA MET A 213 10.41 3.43 4.94
C MET A 213 11.84 3.99 4.86
N THR A 214 12.82 3.19 4.44
CA THR A 214 14.19 3.67 4.19
C THR A 214 14.27 4.62 2.99
N THR A 215 13.42 4.41 1.98
CA THR A 215 13.25 5.31 0.83
C THR A 215 11.77 5.69 0.68
N PRO A 216 11.32 6.78 1.34
CA PRO A 216 9.93 7.22 1.27
C PRO A 216 9.47 7.51 -0.17
N ASP A 217 8.37 6.92 -0.58
CA ASP A 217 7.79 7.18 -1.91
C ASP A 217 7.27 8.62 -1.97
N SER A 218 7.77 9.39 -2.96
CA SER A 218 7.38 10.79 -3.15
C SER A 218 5.88 10.99 -3.41
N SER A 219 5.20 9.97 -3.92
CA SER A 219 3.74 9.92 -4.05
C SER A 219 3.11 9.87 -2.66
N LEU A 220 3.52 8.94 -1.79
CA LEU A 220 2.96 8.83 -0.43
C LEU A 220 3.26 10.05 0.45
N SER A 221 4.34 10.79 0.19
CA SER A 221 4.62 12.06 0.87
C SER A 221 3.47 13.08 0.75
N LYS A 222 2.68 12.99 -0.34
CA LYS A 222 1.49 13.81 -0.57
C LYS A 222 0.31 13.46 0.33
N VAL A 223 0.26 12.25 0.90
CA VAL A 223 -0.71 11.90 1.95
C VAL A 223 -0.33 12.59 3.26
N GLY A 224 0.98 12.72 3.53
CA GLY A 224 1.49 13.48 4.68
C GLY A 224 0.98 14.94 4.71
N SER A 225 0.91 15.61 3.56
CA SER A 225 0.41 16.98 3.47
C SER A 225 -1.11 17.12 3.66
N ILE A 226 -1.90 16.04 3.51
CA ILE A 226 -3.29 16.02 3.94
C ILE A 226 -3.36 16.11 5.47
N THR A 227 -2.58 15.30 6.18
CA THR A 227 -2.52 15.33 7.65
C THR A 227 -2.05 16.68 8.16
N ASP A 228 -1.02 17.27 7.55
CA ASP A 228 -0.56 18.63 7.90
C ASP A 228 -1.63 19.70 7.61
N GLY A 229 -2.37 19.54 6.51
CA GLY A 229 -3.52 20.37 6.15
C GLY A 229 -4.66 20.29 7.15
N ILE A 230 -4.95 19.09 7.68
CA ILE A 230 -5.91 18.86 8.77
C ILE A 230 -5.40 19.49 10.06
N ASP A 231 -4.14 19.24 10.44
CA ASP A 231 -3.55 19.77 11.67
C ASP A 231 -3.59 21.32 11.73
N SER A 232 -3.48 21.97 10.56
CA SER A 232 -3.56 23.43 10.42
C SER A 232 -4.96 24.05 10.55
N GLN A 233 -6.03 23.24 10.58
CA GLN A 233 -7.40 23.76 10.72
C GLN A 233 -7.71 24.23 12.13
N SER A 234 -8.66 25.16 12.24
CA SER A 234 -9.28 25.47 13.52
C SER A 234 -10.11 24.30 14.04
N GLY A 235 -10.14 24.11 15.35
CA GLY A 235 -10.88 23.05 16.03
C GLY A 235 -10.33 22.80 17.42
N THR A 236 -11.14 22.26 18.32
CA THR A 236 -10.70 21.84 19.66
C THR A 236 -10.27 20.38 19.70
N THR A 237 -10.77 19.56 18.77
CA THR A 237 -10.48 18.15 18.63
C THR A 237 -9.95 17.82 17.23
N ASP A 238 -9.33 16.64 17.09
CA ASP A 238 -8.91 16.11 15.78
C ASP A 238 -10.10 15.89 14.84
N ALA A 239 -11.28 15.54 15.39
CA ALA A 239 -12.51 15.40 14.63
C ALA A 239 -13.00 16.75 14.06
N ASP A 240 -12.97 17.83 14.84
CA ASP A 240 -13.29 19.18 14.38
C ASP A 240 -12.36 19.62 13.24
N ARG A 241 -11.05 19.41 13.45
CA ARG A 241 -10.01 19.78 12.48
C ARG A 241 -10.17 19.01 11.17
N LEU A 242 -10.47 17.70 11.23
CA LEU A 242 -10.78 16.92 10.03
C LEU A 242 -12.04 17.43 9.33
N ARG A 243 -13.17 17.62 10.05
CA ARG A 243 -14.42 18.11 9.43
C ARG A 243 -14.17 19.44 8.73
N ASN A 244 -13.50 20.38 9.39
CA ASN A 244 -13.17 21.68 8.81
C ASN A 244 -12.26 21.54 7.58
N TYR A 245 -11.28 20.64 7.61
CA TYR A 245 -10.47 20.34 6.42
C TYR A 245 -11.33 19.82 5.28
N LEU A 246 -12.15 18.79 5.51
CA LEU A 246 -12.99 18.18 4.47
C LEU A 246 -13.99 19.17 3.86
N LYS A 247 -14.48 20.16 4.61
CA LYS A 247 -15.31 21.27 4.08
C LYS A 247 -14.55 22.18 3.11
N THR A 248 -13.23 22.30 3.22
CA THR A 248 -12.41 22.98 2.21
C THR A 248 -12.21 22.15 0.93
N GLN A 249 -12.64 20.89 0.95
CA GLN A 249 -12.48 19.92 -0.14
C GLN A 249 -13.83 19.47 -0.75
N SER A 250 -14.96 19.98 -0.25
CA SER A 250 -16.33 19.72 -0.72
C SER A 250 -16.86 20.82 -1.63
#